data_AF-A0A2T4VIZ6-F1
#
_entry.id   AF-A0A2T4VIZ6-F1
#
_cell.length_a   1.000
_cell.length_b   1.000
_cell.length_c   1.000
_cell.angle_alpha   90.00
_cell.angle_beta   90.00
_cell.angle_gamma   90.00
#
_symmetry.space_group_name_H-M   'P 1'
#
loop_
_entity.id
_entity.type
_entity.pdbx_description
1 polymer ?
#
loop_
_entity_poly.entity_id
_entity_poly.type
_entity_poly.pdbx_seq_one_letter_code
_entity_poly.pdbx_strand_id
1 'polypeptide(L)'
;MSHNAARPQSTATRAAFPLPGRDRAPPRWRMAAASRCSYSGSRESRARFRGECALACPCTSRCGWECESRAACPTDGWSSRWRLLEVATRTAAAAPEADSGHRDDPRRGSWRMPAQGVAVHRAGPGRAYLARNSSRSACSATGEDGAETTGEDMDWQQRMKVAEARELVKAYYLGSEQNGYRYTEPPPVTVAILDDGCDDDHPNLRSVIKASHSFLTKSKAVKNKGSSHGTLSAGLVGGIAEGGFLGGVAQPDSGINTSLIVAQYHPDSADDQKMFTTLCEMGARVISCSWGYGPGYFRANKGAAQKALKLQRLLRELSENLGVVFVFSSGNEGKELAPKDVLFAESAILVSATLNLEDAPEVKSGPCSYGAGITVCAPGSDDSGLRPISTCNQGAGDESLGSPHFDYHGNTSAACPMVAGVAALVIAANPALSAMEVKTILCETADVIDPDCEHNKGEWTVARAALSQGQLGSVDRRVWGAAYSRWYGFGRVNAEAAVQKALSLRT
;
A
#
# COMPACT_ATOMS: atom_id res chain seq x y z
N MET A 1 -40.04 29.67 59.04
CA MET A 1 -39.16 30.75 59.51
C MET A 1 -37.99 30.84 58.52
N SER A 2 -38.12 31.46 57.35
CA SER A 2 -38.10 32.91 57.01
C SER A 2 -36.75 33.61 57.23
N HIS A 3 -36.06 33.94 56.12
CA HIS A 3 -35.62 35.30 55.70
C HIS A 3 -34.67 35.20 54.47
N ASN A 4 -35.08 35.68 53.29
CA ASN A 4 -34.85 37.03 52.69
C ASN A 4 -33.36 37.37 52.48
N ALA A 5 -32.81 37.41 51.26
CA ALA A 5 -32.97 38.36 50.14
C ALA A 5 -32.29 39.73 50.35
N ALA A 6 -31.29 40.09 49.51
CA ALA A 6 -31.16 41.38 48.79
C ALA A 6 -29.80 41.56 48.05
N ARG A 7 -29.89 42.17 46.85
CA ARG A 7 -28.80 42.76 46.02
C ARG A 7 -28.37 44.16 46.54
N PRO A 8 -27.31 44.76 45.95
CA PRO A 8 -27.47 46.00 45.16
C PRO A 8 -26.65 46.00 43.82
N GLN A 9 -27.18 46.38 42.64
CA GLN A 9 -27.12 47.70 41.93
C GLN A 9 -25.71 48.35 41.86
N SER A 10 -24.96 48.29 40.75
CA SER A 10 -24.98 49.04 39.46
C SER A 10 -24.40 50.46 39.49
N THR A 11 -23.29 50.70 38.76
CA THR A 11 -23.00 51.94 38.00
C THR A 11 -21.97 51.67 36.89
N ALA A 12 -22.23 52.25 35.73
CA ALA A 12 -21.51 52.11 34.47
C ALA A 12 -20.47 53.21 34.26
N THR A 13 -19.43 52.95 33.45
CA THR A 13 -19.01 53.91 32.38
C THR A 13 -18.22 53.23 31.25
N ARG A 14 -18.51 53.70 30.04
CA ARG A 14 -18.02 53.32 28.70
C ARG A 14 -16.55 53.69 28.46
N ALA A 15 -15.90 52.92 27.59
CA ALA A 15 -15.00 53.45 26.56
C ALA A 15 -15.20 52.65 25.25
N ALA A 16 -15.42 53.38 24.14
CA ALA A 16 -15.64 52.89 22.77
C ALA A 16 -14.31 52.89 21.99
N PHE A 17 -14.05 51.97 21.06
CA PHE A 17 -14.16 52.05 19.58
C PHE A 17 -13.26 50.94 18.97
N PRO A 18 -13.24 50.63 17.65
CA PRO A 18 -14.28 50.62 16.60
C PRO A 18 -14.44 49.25 15.89
N LEU A 19 -15.55 49.06 15.17
CA LEU A 19 -15.76 47.97 14.20
C LEU A 19 -15.12 48.31 12.84
N PRO A 20 -14.58 47.30 12.14
CA PRO A 20 -14.92 47.06 10.73
C PRO A 20 -15.21 45.56 10.54
N GLY A 21 -16.00 45.05 9.60
CA GLY A 21 -16.79 45.56 8.49
C GLY A 21 -17.45 44.30 7.92
N ARG A 22 -18.71 44.40 7.49
CA ARG A 22 -19.37 43.31 6.74
C ARG A 22 -18.55 43.03 5.49
N ASP A 23 -18.16 41.78 5.26
CA ASP A 23 -18.22 41.16 3.94
C ASP A 23 -17.81 39.68 3.95
N ARG A 24 -18.56 38.90 3.16
CA ARG A 24 -18.32 37.52 2.68
C ARG A 24 -18.65 36.36 3.63
N ALA A 25 -19.89 35.92 3.51
CA ALA A 25 -20.29 34.53 3.79
C ALA A 25 -19.51 33.56 2.88
N PRO A 26 -19.18 32.34 3.35
CA PRO A 26 -18.52 31.32 2.53
C PRO A 26 -19.44 30.82 1.40
N PRO A 27 -18.92 30.49 0.20
CA PRO A 27 -19.77 30.09 -0.91
C PRO A 27 -20.41 28.74 -0.63
N ARG A 28 -21.74 28.72 -0.69
CA ARG A 28 -22.53 27.50 -0.82
C ARG A 28 -22.24 26.90 -2.19
N TRP A 29 -21.67 25.69 -2.22
CA TRP A 29 -21.49 24.92 -3.46
C TRP A 29 -22.86 24.54 -4.03
N ARG A 30 -23.32 25.28 -5.06
CA ARG A 30 -24.41 24.86 -5.93
C ARG A 30 -23.79 24.09 -7.10
N MET A 31 -24.22 22.83 -7.29
CA MET A 31 -23.96 22.11 -8.54
C MET A 31 -24.50 22.94 -9.71
N ALA A 32 -23.60 23.46 -10.55
CA ALA A 32 -23.97 24.03 -11.84
C ALA A 32 -24.16 22.89 -12.83
N ALA A 33 -25.36 22.78 -13.38
CA ALA A 33 -25.70 21.86 -14.46
C ALA A 33 -24.88 22.23 -15.72
N ALA A 34 -24.06 21.30 -16.20
CA ALA A 34 -23.39 21.45 -17.48
C ALA A 34 -24.43 21.38 -18.62
N SER A 35 -24.54 22.48 -19.35
CA SER A 35 -25.29 22.62 -20.59
C SER A 35 -24.74 21.69 -21.67
N ARG A 36 -25.63 20.89 -22.26
CA ARG A 36 -25.38 19.96 -23.35
C ARG A 36 -24.97 20.72 -24.61
N CYS A 37 -23.83 20.34 -25.20
CA CYS A 37 -23.55 20.60 -26.60
C CYS A 37 -23.88 19.33 -27.39
N SER A 38 -24.98 19.38 -28.14
CA SER A 38 -25.48 18.32 -29.01
C SER A 38 -24.65 18.23 -30.28
N TYR A 39 -24.10 17.06 -30.60
CA TYR A 39 -23.68 16.71 -31.95
C TYR A 39 -24.55 15.54 -32.44
N SER A 40 -25.45 15.87 -33.37
CA SER A 40 -26.29 14.94 -34.12
C SER A 40 -25.52 14.45 -35.36
N GLY A 41 -25.38 13.14 -35.52
CA GLY A 41 -24.86 12.52 -36.73
C GLY A 41 -25.28 11.06 -36.79
N SER A 42 -26.01 10.72 -37.84
CA SER A 42 -26.93 9.59 -38.01
C SER A 42 -26.28 8.22 -38.22
N ARG A 43 -27.07 7.19 -37.93
CA ARG A 43 -26.87 5.77 -38.27
C ARG A 43 -26.91 5.53 -39.78
N GLU A 44 -26.05 4.62 -40.24
CA GLU A 44 -26.22 3.57 -41.29
C GLU A 44 -24.79 3.07 -41.59
N SER A 45 -24.43 1.81 -41.86
CA SER A 45 -25.13 0.59 -42.22
C SER A 45 -24.13 -0.58 -42.11
N ARG A 46 -24.64 -1.79 -41.86
CA ARG A 46 -23.88 -3.06 -41.90
C ARG A 46 -23.38 -3.36 -43.32
N ALA A 47 -22.13 -3.82 -43.46
CA ALA A 47 -21.76 -4.79 -44.50
C ALA A 47 -20.53 -5.60 -44.08
N ARG A 48 -20.65 -6.93 -44.23
CA ARG A 48 -19.60 -7.94 -44.03
C ARG A 48 -18.60 -7.86 -45.18
N PHE A 49 -17.31 -8.07 -44.93
CA PHE A 49 -16.44 -8.80 -45.86
C PHE A 49 -15.33 -9.53 -45.08
N ARG A 50 -15.21 -10.84 -45.37
CA ARG A 50 -14.06 -11.69 -45.03
C ARG A 50 -12.94 -11.41 -46.04
N GLY A 51 -11.69 -11.57 -45.62
CA GLY A 51 -10.54 -11.63 -46.54
C GLY A 51 -9.23 -11.72 -45.78
N GLU A 52 -8.60 -12.89 -45.84
CA GLU A 52 -7.28 -13.21 -45.30
C GLU A 52 -6.14 -12.56 -46.10
N CYS A 53 -4.93 -12.71 -45.54
CA CYS A 53 -3.60 -12.76 -46.18
C CYS A 53 -2.73 -11.48 -46.18
N ALA A 54 -1.69 -11.61 -45.34
CA ALA A 54 -0.26 -11.58 -45.69
C ALA A 54 0.46 -10.25 -45.94
N LEU A 55 1.49 -10.04 -45.09
CA LEU A 55 2.87 -9.65 -45.40
C LEU A 55 3.11 -8.61 -46.51
N ALA A 56 3.70 -7.47 -46.14
CA ALA A 56 5.07 -7.12 -46.57
C ALA A 56 5.48 -5.71 -46.10
N CYS A 57 6.71 -5.65 -45.61
CA CYS A 57 7.54 -4.45 -45.47
C CYS A 57 7.79 -3.77 -46.82
N PRO A 58 8.06 -2.46 -46.85
CA PRO A 58 8.97 -1.90 -47.84
C PRO A 58 10.13 -1.13 -47.19
N CYS A 59 11.34 -1.61 -47.46
CA CYS A 59 12.57 -0.82 -47.39
C CYS A 59 12.95 -0.29 -48.79
N THR A 60 13.86 0.69 -48.78
CA THR A 60 14.67 1.29 -49.87
C THR A 60 13.99 2.47 -50.58
N SER A 61 14.62 3.63 -50.80
CA SER A 61 16.04 4.00 -51.06
C SER A 61 16.20 5.54 -50.83
N ARG A 62 17.36 6.24 -50.74
CA ARG A 62 18.67 6.14 -51.43
C ARG A 62 19.65 7.22 -50.86
N CYS A 63 20.94 6.85 -50.73
CA CYS A 63 22.24 7.57 -50.88
C CYS A 63 22.46 8.96 -50.21
N GLY A 64 23.57 9.30 -49.54
CA GLY A 64 24.92 8.70 -49.39
C GLY A 64 25.98 9.82 -49.45
N TRP A 65 27.04 9.82 -48.62
CA TRP A 65 28.42 10.37 -48.84
C TRP A 65 29.30 9.94 -47.65
N GLU A 66 30.45 9.33 -47.94
CA GLU A 66 31.42 8.65 -47.05
C GLU A 66 32.68 9.50 -46.74
N CYS A 67 33.40 9.12 -45.67
CA CYS A 67 34.86 8.81 -45.58
C CYS A 67 35.33 8.96 -44.12
N GLU A 68 35.55 7.87 -43.37
CA GLU A 68 36.77 7.03 -43.24
C GLU A 68 37.94 7.63 -42.44
N SER A 69 38.32 6.97 -41.33
CA SER A 69 39.68 6.44 -41.10
C SER A 69 39.74 5.47 -39.91
N ARG A 70 40.48 4.37 -40.11
CA ARG A 70 40.63 3.14 -39.31
C ARG A 70 41.71 3.20 -38.21
N ALA A 71 41.74 2.10 -37.42
CA ALA A 71 42.88 1.41 -36.75
C ALA A 71 42.83 1.47 -35.22
N ALA A 72 43.19 0.46 -34.42
CA ALA A 72 43.47 -0.98 -34.57
C ALA A 72 43.48 -1.55 -33.13
N CYS A 73 43.24 -2.85 -32.98
CA CYS A 73 43.41 -3.62 -31.74
C CYS A 73 44.91 -3.94 -31.53
N PRO A 74 45.36 -4.15 -30.28
CA PRO A 74 46.06 -5.40 -30.00
C PRO A 74 45.63 -6.10 -28.70
N THR A 75 45.88 -7.40 -28.77
CA THR A 75 45.73 -8.53 -27.84
C THR A 75 46.67 -8.49 -26.64
N ASP A 76 46.25 -9.11 -25.54
CA ASP A 76 46.96 -10.05 -24.63
C ASP A 76 46.00 -10.27 -23.44
N GLY A 77 45.61 -11.46 -22.95
CA GLY A 77 46.28 -12.74 -22.84
C GLY A 77 46.31 -13.09 -21.34
N TRP A 78 45.59 -14.13 -20.90
CA TRP A 78 46.07 -15.22 -20.02
C TRP A 78 44.92 -16.10 -19.51
N SER A 79 45.21 -17.39 -19.55
CA SER A 79 44.35 -18.57 -19.43
C SER A 79 44.19 -19.10 -18.01
N SER A 80 43.14 -19.89 -17.77
CA SER A 80 43.21 -21.16 -17.00
C SER A 80 41.95 -22.00 -17.23
N ARG A 81 42.16 -23.30 -17.51
CA ARG A 81 41.20 -24.33 -17.95
C ARG A 81 40.72 -25.24 -16.80
N TRP A 82 39.70 -26.05 -17.16
CA TRP A 82 39.31 -27.40 -16.68
C TRP A 82 38.20 -27.43 -15.60
N ARG A 83 37.17 -28.29 -15.65
CA ARG A 83 37.07 -29.64 -16.24
C ARG A 83 35.59 -30.05 -16.45
N LEU A 84 35.32 -30.73 -17.57
CA LEU A 84 34.09 -31.48 -17.87
C LEU A 84 34.08 -32.82 -17.12
N LEU A 85 32.88 -33.30 -16.77
CA LEU A 85 32.62 -34.69 -16.39
C LEU A 85 31.31 -35.12 -17.04
N GLU A 86 31.42 -35.82 -18.17
CA GLU A 86 30.35 -36.64 -18.75
C GLU A 86 30.37 -38.02 -18.08
N VAL A 87 29.19 -38.54 -17.75
CA VAL A 87 28.94 -39.99 -17.70
C VAL A 87 27.63 -40.26 -18.44
N ALA A 88 27.74 -40.99 -19.54
CA ALA A 88 26.64 -41.57 -20.29
C ALA A 88 26.15 -42.85 -19.60
N THR A 89 24.85 -43.18 -19.69
CA THR A 89 24.35 -44.23 -20.60
C THR A 89 22.89 -44.66 -20.34
N ARG A 90 22.20 -44.86 -21.47
CA ARG A 90 21.27 -45.94 -21.86
C ARG A 90 19.76 -45.86 -21.55
N THR A 91 19.07 -45.98 -22.67
CA THR A 91 17.67 -46.24 -23.01
C THR A 91 17.10 -47.59 -22.54
N ALA A 92 15.79 -47.65 -22.27
CA ALA A 92 14.93 -48.82 -22.51
C ALA A 92 13.45 -48.39 -22.65
N ALA A 93 12.66 -49.22 -23.34
CA ALA A 93 11.46 -48.88 -24.10
C ALA A 93 10.10 -49.28 -23.47
N ALA A 94 9.04 -48.60 -23.94
CA ALA A 94 7.67 -49.00 -24.30
C ALA A 94 6.74 -49.89 -23.41
N ALA A 95 5.57 -49.30 -23.08
CA ALA A 95 4.15 -49.76 -23.27
C ALA A 95 3.54 -50.89 -22.37
N PRO A 96 2.18 -51.09 -22.29
CA PRO A 96 1.02 -50.16 -22.29
C PRO A 96 -0.17 -50.56 -21.32
N GLU A 97 -1.31 -49.86 -21.45
CA GLU A 97 -2.73 -50.21 -21.11
C GLU A 97 -3.26 -50.20 -19.65
N ALA A 98 -4.37 -49.47 -19.41
CA ALA A 98 -5.72 -50.03 -19.25
C ALA A 98 -6.79 -48.97 -18.87
N ASP A 99 -8.01 -49.27 -19.31
CA ASP A 99 -9.22 -48.46 -19.47
C ASP A 99 -10.19 -48.54 -18.25
N SER A 100 -11.33 -47.84 -18.39
CA SER A 100 -12.56 -47.75 -17.57
C SER A 100 -12.66 -46.50 -16.67
N GLY A 101 -13.64 -45.60 -16.78
CA GLY A 101 -14.93 -45.65 -17.47
C GLY A 101 -16.06 -45.65 -16.45
N HIS A 102 -16.55 -44.47 -16.05
CA HIS A 102 -17.91 -44.31 -15.51
C HIS A 102 -18.46 -42.90 -15.78
N ARG A 103 -19.62 -42.85 -16.44
CA ARG A 103 -20.53 -41.71 -16.57
C ARG A 103 -21.51 -41.72 -15.39
N ASP A 104 -21.91 -40.55 -14.86
CA ASP A 104 -23.32 -40.09 -14.86
C ASP A 104 -23.55 -38.70 -14.24
N ASP A 105 -24.71 -38.16 -14.63
CA ASP A 105 -25.28 -36.82 -14.80
C ASP A 105 -25.52 -35.95 -13.52
N PRO A 106 -25.75 -34.61 -13.63
CA PRO A 106 -25.72 -33.63 -12.55
C PRO A 106 -27.10 -33.32 -11.97
N ARG A 107 -27.11 -32.85 -10.72
CA ARG A 107 -27.99 -31.80 -10.14
C ARG A 107 -27.91 -31.83 -8.61
N ARG A 108 -27.42 -30.74 -8.01
CA ARG A 108 -28.02 -30.02 -6.86
C ARG A 108 -27.01 -29.00 -6.31
N GLY A 109 -27.45 -27.74 -6.26
CA GLY A 109 -26.70 -26.65 -5.66
C GLY A 109 -26.83 -26.61 -4.15
N SER A 110 -25.73 -26.24 -3.50
CA SER A 110 -25.69 -25.53 -2.22
C SER A 110 -24.26 -25.07 -2.01
N TRP A 111 -23.99 -23.76 -2.14
CA TRP A 111 -22.70 -23.19 -1.76
C TRP A 111 -22.65 -23.07 -0.23
N ARG A 112 -21.87 -23.95 0.40
CA ARG A 112 -21.38 -23.79 1.77
C ARG A 112 -19.97 -23.22 1.71
N MET A 113 -19.69 -22.24 2.57
CA MET A 113 -18.35 -21.75 2.89
C MET A 113 -17.46 -22.92 3.35
N PRO A 114 -16.17 -23.01 2.97
CA PRO A 114 -15.26 -23.89 3.68
C PRO A 114 -14.69 -23.15 4.90
N ALA A 115 -15.10 -23.64 6.07
CA ALA A 115 -14.30 -23.56 7.28
C ALA A 115 -13.01 -24.38 7.10
N GLN A 116 -12.02 -24.03 7.91
CA GLN A 116 -10.71 -24.63 8.09
C GLN A 116 -10.68 -26.16 7.87
N GLY A 117 -9.80 -26.61 6.99
CA GLY A 117 -9.46 -28.01 6.80
C GLY A 117 -7.94 -28.17 6.82
N VAL A 118 -7.45 -28.87 7.85
CA VAL A 118 -6.07 -29.35 7.96
C VAL A 118 -5.79 -30.30 6.80
N ALA A 119 -4.92 -29.92 5.88
CA ALA A 119 -4.44 -30.80 4.81
C ALA A 119 -3.06 -31.35 5.16
N VAL A 120 -3.00 -32.64 5.47
CA VAL A 120 -1.76 -33.42 5.52
C VAL A 120 -1.32 -33.68 4.07
N HIS A 121 -0.27 -33.01 3.61
CA HIS A 121 0.34 -33.30 2.31
C HIS A 121 1.65 -34.08 2.46
N ARG A 122 1.70 -35.24 1.80
CA ARG A 122 2.90 -36.06 1.60
C ARG A 122 3.96 -35.27 0.82
N ALA A 123 5.17 -35.23 1.37
CA ALA A 123 6.34 -34.58 0.78
C ALA A 123 6.90 -35.33 -0.44
N GLY A 124 7.09 -34.61 -1.54
CA GLY A 124 8.08 -34.89 -2.59
C GLY A 124 9.26 -33.93 -2.45
N PRO A 125 10.45 -34.22 -3.03
CA PRO A 125 11.72 -33.76 -2.47
C PRO A 125 12.00 -32.30 -2.80
N GLY A 126 11.77 -31.41 -1.83
CA GLY A 126 12.26 -30.04 -1.81
C GLY A 126 13.53 -29.95 -0.95
N ARG A 127 14.55 -29.22 -1.42
CA ARG A 127 15.77 -28.93 -0.67
C ARG A 127 15.42 -28.21 0.63
N ALA A 128 15.67 -28.85 1.77
CA ALA A 128 15.48 -28.26 3.08
C ALA A 128 16.64 -27.30 3.39
N TYR A 129 16.34 -26.01 3.58
CA TYR A 129 17.17 -25.13 4.39
C TYR A 129 16.73 -25.32 5.85
N LEU A 130 17.57 -25.99 6.63
CA LEU A 130 17.40 -26.10 8.08
C LEU A 130 17.90 -24.81 8.72
N ALA A 131 16.98 -23.94 9.15
CA ALA A 131 17.30 -22.93 10.15
C ALA A 131 17.62 -23.67 11.47
N ARG A 132 18.87 -23.57 11.92
CA ARG A 132 19.27 -24.10 13.23
C ARG A 132 18.76 -23.17 14.31
N ASN A 133 17.76 -23.62 15.08
CA ASN A 133 17.50 -23.09 16.41
C ASN A 133 18.72 -23.36 17.29
N SER A 134 19.55 -22.35 17.54
CA SER A 134 20.51 -22.40 18.63
C SER A 134 19.89 -21.79 19.87
N SER A 135 19.38 -22.66 20.75
CA SER A 135 19.25 -22.34 22.17
C SER A 135 20.64 -22.07 22.74
N ARG A 136 20.88 -20.86 23.25
CA ARG A 136 22.00 -20.60 24.16
C ARG A 136 21.45 -20.27 25.55
N SER A 137 21.82 -21.14 26.48
CA SER A 137 21.51 -21.05 27.89
C SER A 137 22.13 -19.81 28.53
N ALA A 138 21.35 -19.18 29.39
CA ALA A 138 21.72 -18.07 30.25
C ALA A 138 22.97 -18.35 31.10
N CYS A 139 23.83 -17.33 31.22
CA CYS A 139 24.70 -17.14 32.37
C CYS A 139 24.35 -15.80 33.02
N SER A 140 24.12 -15.87 34.32
CA SER A 140 23.69 -14.80 35.22
C SER A 140 24.70 -13.66 35.37
N ALA A 141 24.24 -12.41 35.25
CA ALA A 141 24.79 -11.28 35.99
C ALA A 141 23.67 -10.25 36.24
N THR A 142 23.55 -9.85 37.50
CA THR A 142 22.60 -8.88 38.05
C THR A 142 22.94 -7.46 37.60
N GLY A 143 21.95 -6.70 37.14
CA GLY A 143 22.05 -5.25 36.94
C GLY A 143 20.81 -4.72 36.22
N GLU A 144 20.18 -3.70 36.78
CA GLU A 144 19.06 -2.97 36.19
C GLU A 144 19.49 -2.32 34.89
N ASP A 145 18.95 -2.75 33.74
CA ASP A 145 19.06 -2.03 32.46
C ASP A 145 17.87 -2.41 31.56
N GLY A 146 17.45 -1.44 30.74
CA GLY A 146 16.22 -1.45 29.96
C GLY A 146 16.03 -2.69 29.08
N ALA A 147 14.76 -2.98 28.76
CA ALA A 147 14.39 -4.03 27.82
C ALA A 147 15.10 -3.79 26.47
N GLU A 148 16.20 -4.50 26.23
CA GLU A 148 16.79 -4.66 24.91
C GLU A 148 15.74 -5.35 24.02
N THR A 149 15.13 -4.57 23.13
CA THR A 149 14.34 -5.10 22.02
C THR A 149 15.26 -6.00 21.21
N THR A 150 14.98 -7.30 21.22
CA THR A 150 15.70 -8.31 20.43
C THR A 150 15.70 -7.91 18.96
N GLY A 151 16.84 -8.07 18.28
CA GLY A 151 17.12 -7.55 16.92
C GLY A 151 16.20 -8.01 15.78
N GLU A 152 15.10 -8.67 16.07
CA GLU A 152 14.10 -9.19 15.11
C GLU A 152 13.09 -8.10 14.68
N ASP A 153 12.81 -7.09 15.51
CA ASP A 153 11.79 -6.06 15.26
C ASP A 153 12.25 -4.89 14.38
N MET A 154 13.57 -4.74 14.20
CA MET A 154 14.15 -3.58 13.52
C MET A 154 14.17 -3.71 11.99
N ASP A 155 14.01 -4.92 11.45
CA ASP A 155 14.35 -5.19 10.04
C ASP A 155 13.43 -4.44 9.06
N TRP A 156 12.10 -4.44 9.27
CA TRP A 156 11.19 -3.80 8.32
C TRP A 156 11.26 -2.26 8.34
N GLN A 157 11.37 -1.65 9.53
CA GLN A 157 11.48 -0.18 9.65
C GLN A 157 12.82 0.31 9.10
N GLN A 158 13.90 -0.46 9.30
CA GLN A 158 15.22 -0.16 8.74
C GLN A 158 15.23 -0.29 7.22
N ARG A 159 14.64 -1.36 6.66
CA ARG A 159 14.52 -1.53 5.20
C ARG A 159 13.77 -0.39 4.54
N MET A 160 12.72 0.10 5.20
CA MET A 160 11.93 1.24 4.72
C MET A 160 12.52 2.60 5.12
N LYS A 161 13.57 2.64 5.95
CA LYS A 161 14.20 3.86 6.49
C LYS A 161 13.23 4.82 7.18
N VAL A 162 12.37 4.26 8.03
CA VAL A 162 11.28 4.99 8.69
C VAL A 162 11.82 6.01 9.69
N ALA A 163 12.85 5.65 10.46
CA ALA A 163 13.42 6.53 11.49
C ALA A 163 14.04 7.78 10.87
N GLU A 164 14.82 7.61 9.80
CA GLU A 164 15.45 8.69 9.04
C GLU A 164 14.39 9.62 8.44
N ALA A 165 13.32 9.06 7.87
CA ALA A 165 12.20 9.83 7.33
C ALA A 165 11.55 10.71 8.41
N ARG A 166 11.30 10.16 9.61
CA ARG A 166 10.69 10.89 10.72
C ARG A 166 11.59 12.01 11.23
N GLU A 167 12.88 11.74 11.38
CA GLU A 167 13.86 12.74 11.81
C GLU A 167 14.00 13.88 10.78
N LEU A 168 13.88 13.61 9.48
CA LEU A 168 13.86 14.66 8.45
C LEU A 168 12.65 15.60 8.59
N VAL A 169 11.44 15.05 8.81
CA VAL A 169 10.24 15.87 9.00
C VAL A 169 10.36 16.70 10.27
N LYS A 170 10.79 16.07 11.36
CA LYS A 170 11.04 16.72 12.66
C LYS A 170 12.06 17.84 12.57
N ALA A 171 13.22 17.57 11.98
CA ALA A 171 14.28 18.56 11.80
C ALA A 171 13.83 19.77 10.99
N TYR A 172 12.99 19.56 9.96
CA TYR A 172 12.44 20.66 9.18
C TYR A 172 11.59 21.61 10.04
N TYR A 173 10.64 21.08 10.82
CA TYR A 173 9.75 21.91 11.63
C TYR A 173 10.46 22.52 12.84
N LEU A 174 11.28 21.76 13.57
CA LEU A 174 12.06 22.29 14.71
C LEU A 174 13.11 23.33 14.27
N GLY A 175 13.78 23.12 13.13
CA GLY A 175 14.74 24.07 12.57
C GLY A 175 14.07 25.35 12.05
N SER A 176 12.83 25.26 11.56
CA SER A 176 12.07 26.43 11.12
C SER A 176 11.68 27.36 12.27
N GLU A 177 11.39 26.80 13.46
CA GLU A 177 11.12 27.57 14.67
C GLU A 177 12.35 28.37 15.14
N GLN A 178 13.54 27.77 15.07
CA GLN A 178 14.79 28.40 15.50
C GLN A 178 15.21 29.57 14.58
N ASN A 179 14.84 29.54 13.30
CA ASN A 179 15.19 30.58 12.32
C ASN A 179 14.13 31.69 12.16
N GLY A 180 13.13 31.76 13.06
CA GLY A 180 12.13 32.83 13.04
C GLY A 180 11.11 32.76 11.90
N TYR A 181 11.05 31.64 11.17
CA TYR A 181 10.00 31.37 10.20
C TYR A 181 8.77 30.79 10.90
N ARG A 182 7.59 31.29 10.54
CA ARG A 182 6.29 31.09 11.21
C ARG A 182 5.65 29.70 10.98
N TYR A 183 6.43 28.62 10.87
CA TYR A 183 5.90 27.26 10.79
C TYR A 183 5.95 26.61 12.17
N THR A 184 5.15 27.15 13.10
CA THR A 184 5.22 26.78 14.52
C THR A 184 4.61 25.42 14.82
N GLU A 185 3.89 24.78 13.89
CA GLU A 185 3.43 23.39 14.08
C GLU A 185 3.33 22.65 12.73
N PRO A 186 3.70 21.36 12.70
CA PRO A 186 3.43 20.49 11.56
C PRO A 186 1.91 20.41 11.30
N PRO A 187 1.46 20.60 10.04
CA PRO A 187 0.05 20.54 9.71
C PRO A 187 -0.49 19.13 9.90
N PRO A 188 -1.74 18.99 10.37
CA PRO A 188 -2.30 17.70 10.69
C PRO A 188 -2.50 16.85 9.43
N VAL A 189 -2.06 15.59 9.47
CA VAL A 189 -2.32 14.59 8.44
C VAL A 189 -3.19 13.51 9.03
N THR A 190 -4.38 13.32 8.46
CA THR A 190 -5.30 12.27 8.92
C THR A 190 -5.24 11.06 8.01
N VAL A 191 -5.02 9.88 8.58
CA VAL A 191 -5.08 8.60 7.88
C VAL A 191 -6.33 7.85 8.33
N ALA A 192 -7.18 7.42 7.39
CA ALA A 192 -8.30 6.54 7.68
C ALA A 192 -7.88 5.08 7.48
N ILE A 193 -8.13 4.26 8.50
CA ILE A 193 -8.00 2.80 8.47
C ILE A 193 -9.40 2.25 8.16
N LEU A 194 -9.65 1.91 6.90
CA LEU A 194 -10.92 1.33 6.46
C LEU A 194 -10.79 -0.19 6.43
N ASP A 195 -11.27 -0.84 7.49
CA ASP A 195 -10.99 -2.25 7.77
C ASP A 195 -12.17 -2.92 8.51
N ASP A 196 -11.97 -4.08 9.13
CA ASP A 196 -12.99 -4.88 9.81
C ASP A 196 -13.38 -4.38 11.21
N GLY A 197 -12.69 -3.35 11.69
CA GLY A 197 -12.86 -2.75 13.00
C GLY A 197 -11.55 -2.28 13.59
N CYS A 198 -11.60 -1.71 14.79
CA CYS A 198 -10.40 -1.33 15.54
C CYS A 198 -10.71 -1.31 17.03
N ASP A 199 -9.78 -1.77 17.86
CA ASP A 199 -9.81 -1.49 19.29
C ASP A 199 -9.44 -0.03 19.54
N ASP A 200 -10.45 0.85 19.47
CA ASP A 200 -10.28 2.30 19.56
C ASP A 200 -9.97 2.82 20.98
N ASP A 201 -9.94 1.94 21.97
CA ASP A 201 -9.48 2.21 23.35
C ASP A 201 -8.12 1.55 23.65
N HIS A 202 -7.41 1.05 22.63
CA HIS A 202 -6.08 0.49 22.81
C HIS A 202 -5.10 1.56 23.35
N PRO A 203 -4.26 1.27 24.37
CA PRO A 203 -3.36 2.26 24.97
C PRO A 203 -2.48 3.01 23.96
N ASN A 204 -1.90 2.28 22.99
CA ASN A 204 -1.07 2.86 21.93
C ASN A 204 -1.85 3.57 20.80
N LEU A 205 -3.20 3.52 20.78
CA LEU A 205 -4.01 4.07 19.69
C LEU A 205 -4.99 5.17 20.13
N ARG A 206 -5.53 5.09 21.34
CA ARG A 206 -6.63 5.96 21.82
C ARG A 206 -6.30 7.46 21.73
N SER A 207 -5.04 7.85 21.88
CA SER A 207 -4.60 9.24 21.81
C SER A 207 -4.48 9.76 20.37
N VAL A 208 -4.27 8.87 19.40
CA VAL A 208 -4.08 9.24 17.99
C VAL A 208 -5.36 9.11 17.17
N ILE A 209 -6.34 8.32 17.65
CA ILE A 209 -7.65 8.19 17.02
C ILE A 209 -8.49 9.43 17.31
N LYS A 210 -8.77 10.24 16.28
CA LYS A 210 -9.63 11.43 16.41
C LYS A 210 -11.10 11.14 16.17
N ALA A 211 -11.41 10.06 15.43
CA ALA A 211 -12.78 9.69 15.11
C ALA A 211 -12.89 8.21 14.73
N SER A 212 -14.07 7.64 14.99
CA SER A 212 -14.43 6.29 14.60
C SER A 212 -15.78 6.25 13.89
N HIS A 213 -15.94 5.36 12.91
CA HIS A 213 -17.19 5.17 12.19
C HIS A 213 -17.41 3.73 11.73
N SER A 214 -18.51 3.10 12.13
CA SER A 214 -18.91 1.79 11.62
C SER A 214 -19.96 1.93 10.53
N PHE A 215 -19.63 1.52 9.32
CA PHE A 215 -20.57 1.43 8.21
C PHE A 215 -21.57 0.27 8.38
N LEU A 216 -21.27 -0.70 9.25
CA LEU A 216 -22.17 -1.80 9.60
C LEU A 216 -23.34 -1.32 10.45
N THR A 217 -23.01 -0.63 11.54
CA THR A 217 -23.99 -0.23 12.57
C THR A 217 -24.43 1.23 12.42
N LYS A 218 -23.78 2.00 11.53
CA LYS A 218 -23.97 3.45 11.35
C LYS A 218 -23.75 4.22 12.65
N SER A 219 -22.72 3.83 13.41
CA SER A 219 -22.40 4.37 14.73
C SER A 219 -20.90 4.64 14.87
N LYS A 220 -20.45 5.07 16.06
CA LYS A 220 -19.02 5.18 16.40
C LYS A 220 -18.42 3.86 16.91
N ALA A 221 -19.24 2.85 17.21
CA ALA A 221 -18.75 1.59 17.74
C ALA A 221 -18.08 0.77 16.62
N VAL A 222 -16.75 0.68 16.63
CA VAL A 222 -15.95 0.03 15.60
C VAL A 222 -15.20 -1.21 16.09
N LYS A 223 -15.20 -1.49 17.40
CA LYS A 223 -14.46 -2.62 17.98
C LYS A 223 -14.99 -3.96 17.47
N ASN A 224 -14.13 -4.71 16.79
CA ASN A 224 -14.38 -6.07 16.35
C ASN A 224 -13.67 -7.05 17.27
N LYS A 225 -14.36 -7.64 18.25
CA LYS A 225 -13.75 -8.55 19.22
C LYS A 225 -13.23 -9.86 18.60
N GLY A 226 -13.69 -10.22 17.40
CA GLY A 226 -13.33 -11.48 16.74
C GLY A 226 -12.12 -11.40 15.82
N SER A 227 -11.57 -10.20 15.60
CA SER A 227 -10.44 -9.98 14.68
C SER A 227 -9.65 -8.74 15.07
N SER A 228 -8.32 -8.85 15.02
CA SER A 228 -7.39 -7.74 15.28
C SER A 228 -6.93 -7.04 13.99
N HIS A 229 -7.43 -7.42 12.81
CA HIS A 229 -6.86 -7.01 11.52
C HIS A 229 -6.79 -5.49 11.36
N GLY A 230 -7.88 -4.76 11.58
CA GLY A 230 -7.83 -3.29 11.52
C GLY A 230 -7.09 -2.62 12.67
N THR A 231 -7.00 -3.24 13.85
CA THR A 231 -6.18 -2.75 14.98
C THR A 231 -4.68 -2.85 14.66
N LEU A 232 -4.26 -3.98 14.07
CA LEU A 232 -2.89 -4.18 13.58
C LEU A 232 -2.56 -3.19 12.47
N SER A 233 -3.48 -2.98 11.52
CA SER A 233 -3.32 -1.97 10.46
C SER A 233 -3.18 -0.55 11.04
N ALA A 234 -3.98 -0.18 12.05
CA ALA A 234 -3.90 1.12 12.72
C ALA A 234 -2.56 1.31 13.46
N GLY A 235 -2.08 0.26 14.13
CA GLY A 235 -0.79 0.25 14.80
C GLY A 235 0.37 0.52 13.85
N LEU A 236 0.43 -0.18 12.71
CA LEU A 236 1.49 0.01 11.70
C LEU A 236 1.50 1.42 11.09
N VAL A 237 0.36 2.12 11.03
CA VAL A 237 0.31 3.50 10.56
C VAL A 237 0.77 4.48 11.62
N GLY A 238 0.11 4.50 12.78
CA GLY A 238 0.21 5.63 13.71
C GLY A 238 0.23 5.27 15.19
N GLY A 239 0.34 3.98 15.54
CA GLY A 239 0.40 3.58 16.94
C GLY A 239 1.64 4.15 17.64
N ILE A 240 1.46 4.58 18.89
CA ILE A 240 2.52 5.19 19.70
C ILE A 240 3.51 4.12 20.17
N ALA A 241 4.81 4.39 20.05
CA ALA A 241 5.85 3.53 20.60
C ALA A 241 5.81 3.53 22.13
N GLU A 242 5.27 2.46 22.72
CA GLU A 242 5.19 2.28 24.17
C GLU A 242 4.99 0.80 24.50
N GLY A 243 5.51 0.36 25.65
CA GLY A 243 5.25 -0.97 26.19
C GLY A 243 5.92 -2.13 25.45
N GLY A 244 6.92 -1.85 24.60
CA GLY A 244 7.60 -2.85 23.76
C GLY A 244 7.27 -2.74 22.26
N PHE A 245 6.29 -1.91 21.87
CA PHE A 245 6.02 -1.61 20.47
C PHE A 245 6.91 -0.49 19.95
N LEU A 246 7.49 -0.66 18.75
CA LEU A 246 8.36 0.34 18.10
C LEU A 246 7.59 1.54 17.51
N GLY A 247 6.27 1.46 17.50
CA GLY A 247 5.38 2.48 16.94
C GLY A 247 5.19 2.37 15.42
N GLY A 248 4.15 3.03 14.93
CA GLY A 248 3.81 3.06 13.51
C GLY A 248 4.72 3.96 12.68
N VAL A 249 4.64 3.80 11.36
CA VAL A 249 5.46 4.54 10.38
C VAL A 249 5.31 6.05 10.54
N ALA A 250 4.08 6.53 10.70
CA ALA A 250 3.74 7.94 10.85
C ALA A 250 3.26 8.26 12.27
N GLN A 251 3.77 7.55 13.29
CA GLN A 251 3.39 7.82 14.68
C GLN A 251 3.63 9.30 15.03
N PRO A 252 2.70 9.95 15.74
CA PRO A 252 2.87 11.33 16.17
C PRO A 252 4.11 11.54 17.03
N ASP A 253 4.83 12.62 16.77
CA ASP A 253 6.03 13.04 17.50
C ASP A 253 6.24 14.56 17.28
N SER A 254 7.29 15.13 17.87
CA SER A 254 7.77 16.49 17.63
C SER A 254 7.98 16.71 16.14
N GLY A 255 7.07 17.43 15.47
CA GLY A 255 7.13 17.68 14.02
C GLY A 255 6.29 16.73 13.15
N ILE A 256 5.59 15.75 13.72
CA ILE A 256 4.68 14.85 13.01
C ILE A 256 3.31 14.87 13.70
N ASN A 257 2.30 15.45 13.03
CA ASN A 257 0.94 15.58 13.55
C ASN A 257 -0.02 14.64 12.81
N THR A 258 0.19 13.34 12.97
CA THR A 258 -0.69 12.33 12.38
C THR A 258 -1.89 12.06 13.28
N SER A 259 -3.08 11.85 12.70
CA SER A 259 -4.23 11.33 13.45
C SER A 259 -4.92 10.22 12.66
N LEU A 260 -5.61 9.33 13.35
CA LEU A 260 -6.33 8.22 12.75
C LEU A 260 -7.84 8.45 12.74
N ILE A 261 -8.47 8.08 11.63
CA ILE A 261 -9.88 7.70 11.59
C ILE A 261 -9.93 6.19 11.51
N VAL A 262 -10.67 5.52 12.39
CA VAL A 262 -10.84 4.07 12.31
C VAL A 262 -12.25 3.76 11.84
N ALA A 263 -12.36 3.00 10.75
CA ALA A 263 -13.62 2.80 10.06
C ALA A 263 -13.90 1.33 9.82
N GLN A 264 -14.98 0.84 10.42
CA GLN A 264 -15.41 -0.55 10.28
C GLN A 264 -16.28 -0.73 9.04
N TYR A 265 -15.97 -1.75 8.24
CA TYR A 265 -16.66 -2.12 7.02
C TYR A 265 -16.78 -3.64 6.86
N HIS A 266 -17.76 -4.06 6.06
CA HIS A 266 -17.87 -5.41 5.51
C HIS A 266 -18.31 -5.33 4.04
N PRO A 267 -17.74 -6.13 3.12
CA PRO A 267 -18.01 -6.10 1.68
C PRO A 267 -19.48 -6.01 1.25
N ASP A 268 -20.37 -6.65 1.99
CA ASP A 268 -21.81 -6.70 1.67
C ASP A 268 -22.64 -5.55 2.25
N SER A 269 -22.05 -4.72 3.10
CA SER A 269 -22.78 -3.82 3.99
C SER A 269 -22.75 -2.34 3.56
N ALA A 270 -21.81 -1.96 2.71
CA ALA A 270 -21.56 -0.56 2.44
C ALA A 270 -21.38 -0.23 0.95
N ASP A 271 -21.91 0.93 0.59
CA ASP A 271 -21.77 1.54 -0.72
C ASP A 271 -20.38 2.22 -0.79
N ASP A 272 -19.53 1.77 -1.71
CA ASP A 272 -18.18 2.31 -1.94
C ASP A 272 -18.20 3.84 -2.03
N GLN A 273 -19.19 4.42 -2.73
CA GLN A 273 -19.32 5.87 -2.86
C GLN A 273 -19.53 6.53 -1.51
N LYS A 274 -20.47 6.00 -0.71
CA LYS A 274 -20.76 6.54 0.62
C LYS A 274 -19.56 6.39 1.55
N MET A 275 -18.87 5.25 1.53
CA MET A 275 -17.73 5.02 2.41
C MET A 275 -16.61 6.02 2.16
N PHE A 276 -16.12 6.10 0.92
CA PHE A 276 -14.99 6.95 0.62
C PHE A 276 -15.33 8.43 0.77
N THR A 277 -16.53 8.86 0.36
CA THR A 277 -16.97 10.25 0.57
C THR A 277 -17.08 10.60 2.05
N THR A 278 -17.65 9.72 2.89
CA THR A 278 -17.75 9.97 4.34
C THR A 278 -16.36 10.12 4.98
N LEU A 279 -15.40 9.26 4.64
CA LEU A 279 -14.04 9.37 5.19
C LEU A 279 -13.32 10.64 4.72
N CYS A 280 -13.53 11.04 3.46
CA CYS A 280 -13.02 12.32 2.95
C CYS A 280 -13.65 13.51 3.69
N GLU A 281 -14.95 13.49 3.95
CA GLU A 281 -15.67 14.52 4.72
C GLU A 281 -15.21 14.59 6.18
N MET A 282 -14.79 13.46 6.76
CA MET A 282 -14.14 13.40 8.08
C MET A 282 -12.68 13.92 8.07
N GLY A 283 -12.18 14.30 6.89
CA GLY A 283 -10.87 14.94 6.69
C GLY A 283 -9.73 13.96 6.48
N ALA A 284 -9.99 12.72 6.04
CA ALA A 284 -8.92 11.80 5.67
C ALA A 284 -8.10 12.36 4.48
N ARG A 285 -6.77 12.39 4.62
CA ARG A 285 -5.81 12.69 3.54
C ARG A 285 -5.23 11.42 2.92
N VAL A 286 -5.17 10.34 3.69
CA VAL A 286 -4.80 9.01 3.23
C VAL A 286 -5.87 8.02 3.69
N ILE A 287 -6.29 7.08 2.85
CA ILE A 287 -7.22 6.01 3.20
C ILE A 287 -6.53 4.68 2.91
N SER A 288 -6.22 3.93 3.97
CA SER A 288 -5.64 2.60 3.93
C SER A 288 -6.75 1.55 3.87
N CYS A 289 -6.67 0.69 2.85
CA CYS A 289 -7.58 -0.41 2.61
C CYS A 289 -6.76 -1.70 2.51
N SER A 290 -6.54 -2.38 3.65
CA SER A 290 -5.88 -3.69 3.71
C SER A 290 -6.79 -4.83 3.21
N TRP A 291 -7.55 -4.54 2.17
CA TRP A 291 -8.44 -5.42 1.44
C TRP A 291 -8.43 -4.97 -0.02
N GLY A 292 -8.79 -5.87 -0.92
CA GLY A 292 -8.79 -5.57 -2.34
C GLY A 292 -9.76 -6.45 -3.10
N TYR A 293 -9.72 -6.32 -4.42
CA TYR A 293 -10.50 -7.12 -5.34
C TYR A 293 -9.58 -8.16 -5.96
N GLY A 294 -9.57 -9.36 -5.36
CA GLY A 294 -8.69 -10.45 -5.77
C GLY A 294 -8.86 -10.90 -7.23
N PRO A 295 -7.96 -11.76 -7.73
CA PRO A 295 -7.96 -12.22 -9.11
C PRO A 295 -9.32 -12.75 -9.55
N GLY A 296 -9.88 -12.15 -10.62
CA GLY A 296 -11.19 -12.56 -11.14
C GLY A 296 -12.40 -12.11 -10.34
N TYR A 297 -12.25 -11.31 -9.26
CA TYR A 297 -13.37 -10.71 -8.52
C TYR A 297 -14.32 -9.98 -9.48
N PHE A 298 -13.76 -9.21 -10.42
CA PHE A 298 -14.56 -8.47 -11.38
C PHE A 298 -15.01 -9.29 -12.60
N ARG A 299 -14.56 -10.54 -12.74
CA ARG A 299 -15.02 -11.51 -13.76
C ARG A 299 -16.23 -12.30 -13.30
N ALA A 300 -16.22 -12.74 -12.05
CA ALA A 300 -17.19 -13.69 -11.52
C ALA A 300 -18.60 -13.09 -11.35
N ASN A 301 -18.71 -11.76 -11.31
CA ASN A 301 -19.95 -11.07 -10.94
C ASN A 301 -20.57 -10.29 -12.12
N LYS A 302 -21.86 -10.48 -12.39
CA LYS A 302 -22.58 -9.64 -13.37
C LYS A 302 -22.53 -8.18 -12.92
N GLY A 303 -22.07 -7.27 -13.78
CA GLY A 303 -21.95 -5.84 -13.48
C GLY A 303 -20.64 -5.42 -12.79
N ALA A 304 -19.74 -6.34 -12.50
CA ALA A 304 -18.48 -6.02 -11.83
C ALA A 304 -17.56 -5.08 -12.62
N ALA A 305 -17.47 -5.21 -13.94
CA ALA A 305 -16.70 -4.27 -14.76
C ALA A 305 -17.24 -2.83 -14.63
N GLN A 306 -18.57 -2.68 -14.50
CA GLN A 306 -19.20 -1.39 -14.24
C GLN A 306 -18.88 -0.89 -12.83
N LYS A 307 -18.81 -1.78 -11.83
CA LYS A 307 -18.38 -1.45 -10.46
C LYS A 307 -16.93 -0.95 -10.44
N ALA A 308 -16.00 -1.65 -11.09
CA ALA A 308 -14.60 -1.22 -11.20
C ALA A 308 -14.46 0.17 -11.83
N LEU A 309 -15.18 0.43 -12.93
CA LEU A 309 -15.19 1.75 -13.58
C LEU A 309 -15.80 2.85 -12.72
N LYS A 310 -16.87 2.55 -11.97
CA LYS A 310 -17.48 3.52 -11.04
C LYS A 310 -16.51 3.85 -9.90
N LEU A 311 -15.88 2.84 -9.32
CA LEU A 311 -14.89 3.02 -8.26
C LEU A 311 -13.68 3.81 -8.78
N GLN A 312 -13.16 3.46 -9.96
CA GLN A 312 -12.07 4.20 -10.61
C GLN A 312 -12.38 5.70 -10.72
N ARG A 313 -13.58 6.04 -11.23
CA ARG A 313 -14.00 7.44 -11.38
C ARG A 313 -14.12 8.14 -10.03
N LEU A 314 -14.72 7.47 -9.05
CA LEU A 314 -14.87 8.00 -7.70
C LEU A 314 -13.50 8.30 -7.06
N LEU A 315 -12.58 7.34 -7.08
CA LEU A 315 -11.25 7.51 -6.49
C LEU A 315 -10.50 8.64 -7.18
N ARG A 316 -10.55 8.71 -8.52
CA ARG A 316 -9.95 9.82 -9.27
C ARG A 316 -10.55 11.17 -8.88
N GLU A 317 -11.87 11.29 -8.85
CA GLU A 317 -12.57 12.53 -8.49
C GLU A 317 -12.22 12.98 -7.06
N LEU A 318 -12.12 12.05 -6.11
CA LEU A 318 -11.74 12.38 -4.72
C LEU A 318 -10.25 12.76 -4.62
N SER A 319 -9.37 12.07 -5.34
CA SER A 319 -7.95 12.40 -5.38
C SER A 319 -7.68 13.76 -6.04
N GLU A 320 -8.35 14.08 -7.14
CA GLU A 320 -8.18 15.34 -7.87
C GLU A 320 -8.78 16.53 -7.12
N ASN A 321 -9.99 16.37 -6.56
CA ASN A 321 -10.70 17.49 -5.93
C ASN A 321 -10.31 17.73 -4.47
N LEU A 322 -9.95 16.67 -3.74
CA LEU A 322 -9.70 16.73 -2.28
C LEU A 322 -8.26 16.36 -1.91
N GLY A 323 -7.43 15.92 -2.87
CA GLY A 323 -6.04 15.55 -2.59
C GLY A 323 -5.90 14.31 -1.71
N VAL A 324 -6.87 13.39 -1.78
CA VAL A 324 -6.90 12.16 -0.97
C VAL A 324 -6.12 11.05 -1.66
N VAL A 325 -5.21 10.43 -0.93
CA VAL A 325 -4.43 9.27 -1.36
C VAL A 325 -5.13 7.99 -0.92
N PHE A 326 -5.39 7.08 -1.85
CA PHE A 326 -5.94 5.77 -1.54
C PHE A 326 -4.84 4.71 -1.66
N VAL A 327 -4.74 3.83 -0.66
CA VAL A 327 -3.76 2.74 -0.63
C VAL A 327 -4.51 1.43 -0.46
N PHE A 328 -4.30 0.49 -1.38
CA PHE A 328 -4.94 -0.82 -1.39
C PHE A 328 -3.89 -1.94 -1.37
N SER A 329 -4.20 -3.04 -0.69
CA SER A 329 -3.41 -4.26 -0.77
C SER A 329 -3.67 -5.00 -2.09
N SER A 330 -2.65 -5.68 -2.64
CA SER A 330 -2.77 -6.40 -3.92
C SER A 330 -3.48 -7.76 -3.82
N GLY A 331 -3.66 -8.29 -2.61
CA GLY A 331 -4.27 -9.60 -2.37
C GLY A 331 -3.25 -10.71 -2.14
N ASN A 332 -3.72 -11.85 -1.62
CA ASN A 332 -2.90 -12.92 -1.06
C ASN A 332 -3.15 -14.28 -1.74
N GLU A 333 -3.52 -14.28 -3.02
CA GLU A 333 -3.87 -15.49 -3.78
C GLU A 333 -2.71 -16.09 -4.59
N GLY A 334 -1.51 -15.49 -4.54
CA GLY A 334 -0.31 -15.93 -5.26
C GLY A 334 -0.46 -15.84 -6.78
N LYS A 335 -1.39 -15.01 -7.27
CA LYS A 335 -1.85 -15.01 -8.66
C LYS A 335 -1.66 -13.67 -9.33
N GLU A 336 -1.60 -13.72 -10.65
CA GLU A 336 -1.49 -12.54 -11.48
C GLU A 336 -2.84 -11.81 -11.54
N LEU A 337 -2.84 -10.53 -11.19
CA LEU A 337 -3.96 -9.61 -11.31
C LEU A 337 -4.10 -9.19 -12.77
N ALA A 338 -5.26 -9.45 -13.36
CA ALA A 338 -5.53 -9.01 -14.73
C ALA A 338 -5.69 -7.47 -14.78
N PRO A 339 -5.45 -6.82 -15.92
CA PRO A 339 -5.62 -5.36 -16.07
C PRO A 339 -6.95 -4.82 -15.54
N LYS A 340 -8.04 -5.56 -15.78
CA LYS A 340 -9.38 -5.20 -15.31
C LYS A 340 -9.60 -5.38 -13.80
N ASP A 341 -8.80 -6.23 -13.15
CA ASP A 341 -8.92 -6.48 -11.71
C ASP A 341 -8.36 -5.31 -10.91
N VAL A 342 -7.48 -4.52 -11.53
CA VAL A 342 -6.81 -3.35 -10.93
C VAL A 342 -7.21 -2.04 -11.59
N LEU A 343 -8.25 -2.03 -12.43
CA LEU A 343 -8.69 -0.82 -13.15
C LEU A 343 -9.06 0.32 -12.19
N PHE A 344 -9.62 -0.02 -11.03
CA PHE A 344 -9.94 0.93 -9.98
C PHE A 344 -8.69 1.63 -9.40
N ALA A 345 -7.54 0.96 -9.45
CA ALA A 345 -6.29 1.43 -8.86
C ALA A 345 -5.53 2.43 -9.75
N GLU A 346 -6.12 2.89 -10.85
CA GLU A 346 -5.52 3.94 -11.69
C GLU A 346 -5.07 5.12 -10.82
N SER A 347 -5.94 5.68 -9.97
CA SER A 347 -5.61 6.79 -9.05
C SER A 347 -5.25 6.34 -7.63
N ALA A 348 -5.15 5.04 -7.37
CA ALA A 348 -4.78 4.51 -6.05
C ALA A 348 -3.36 3.94 -6.08
N ILE A 349 -2.75 3.77 -4.91
CA ILE A 349 -1.50 3.05 -4.72
C ILE A 349 -1.86 1.58 -4.44
N LEU A 350 -1.43 0.67 -5.31
CA LEU A 350 -1.61 -0.77 -5.11
C LEU A 350 -0.31 -1.38 -4.58
N VAL A 351 -0.38 -2.03 -3.43
CA VAL A 351 0.80 -2.46 -2.66
C VAL A 351 0.93 -3.98 -2.67
N SER A 352 2.08 -4.48 -3.11
CA SER A 352 2.48 -5.88 -2.93
C SER A 352 3.34 -6.05 -1.67
N ALA A 353 3.40 -7.29 -1.16
CA ALA A 353 4.21 -7.66 -0.01
C ALA A 353 5.48 -8.40 -0.42
N THR A 354 6.53 -8.17 0.35
CA THR A 354 7.81 -8.87 0.27
C THR A 354 8.03 -9.75 1.50
N LEU A 355 8.87 -10.77 1.34
CA LEU A 355 9.43 -11.52 2.45
C LEU A 355 10.55 -10.71 3.08
N ASN A 356 10.36 -10.44 4.35
CA ASN A 356 11.38 -9.92 5.22
C ASN A 356 12.15 -11.11 5.81
N LEU A 357 13.41 -11.29 5.41
CA LEU A 357 14.24 -12.42 5.85
C LEU A 357 15.50 -11.88 6.53
N GLU A 358 15.81 -12.45 7.69
CA GLU A 358 17.07 -12.17 8.39
C GLU A 358 18.25 -12.54 7.47
N ASP A 359 19.17 -11.59 7.32
CA ASP A 359 20.41 -11.75 6.54
C ASP A 359 20.24 -12.22 5.09
N ALA A 360 19.07 -11.99 4.48
CA ALA A 360 18.82 -12.35 3.09
C ALA A 360 18.24 -11.19 2.26
N PRO A 361 18.43 -11.22 0.93
CA PRO A 361 17.78 -10.29 0.02
C PRO A 361 16.27 -10.33 0.21
N GLU A 362 15.67 -9.14 0.20
CA GLU A 362 14.22 -9.01 0.19
C GLU A 362 13.68 -9.50 -1.15
N VAL A 363 12.75 -10.44 -1.09
CA VAL A 363 12.14 -11.07 -2.27
C VAL A 363 10.62 -11.02 -2.17
N LYS A 364 9.91 -11.34 -3.24
CA LYS A 364 8.45 -11.35 -3.25
C LYS A 364 7.89 -12.37 -2.23
N SER A 365 6.87 -11.97 -1.47
CA SER A 365 6.05 -12.90 -0.67
C SER A 365 5.33 -13.90 -1.57
N GLY A 366 5.47 -15.19 -1.29
CA GLY A 366 4.82 -16.29 -2.02
C GLY A 366 3.32 -16.05 -2.27
N PRO A 367 2.50 -15.90 -1.21
CA PRO A 367 1.06 -15.64 -1.32
C PRO A 367 0.71 -14.29 -1.95
N CYS A 368 1.62 -13.31 -2.02
CA CYS A 368 1.29 -12.01 -2.61
C CYS A 368 0.85 -12.10 -4.08
N SER A 369 -0.31 -11.53 -4.41
CA SER A 369 -0.76 -11.33 -5.79
C SER A 369 0.05 -10.23 -6.49
N TYR A 370 0.26 -10.35 -7.80
CA TYR A 370 1.21 -9.54 -8.57
C TYR A 370 0.65 -9.11 -9.93
N GLY A 371 1.23 -8.12 -10.61
CA GLY A 371 0.77 -7.70 -11.93
C GLY A 371 1.25 -6.32 -12.39
N ALA A 372 0.78 -5.89 -13.57
CA ALA A 372 1.16 -4.60 -14.18
C ALA A 372 0.51 -3.38 -13.49
N GLY A 373 -0.32 -3.59 -12.46
CA GLY A 373 -0.94 -2.52 -11.66
C GLY A 373 -0.29 -2.29 -10.30
N ILE A 374 0.71 -3.10 -9.91
CA ILE A 374 1.42 -2.90 -8.65
C ILE A 374 2.16 -1.57 -8.72
N THR A 375 1.93 -0.69 -7.74
CA THR A 375 2.59 0.62 -7.69
C THR A 375 3.94 0.49 -7.00
N VAL A 376 3.97 -0.06 -5.80
CA VAL A 376 5.18 -0.24 -4.98
C VAL A 376 5.00 -1.50 -4.12
N CYS A 377 6.08 -1.95 -3.49
CA CYS A 377 6.02 -2.98 -2.47
C CYS A 377 6.51 -2.47 -1.10
N ALA A 378 6.18 -3.21 -0.06
CA ALA A 378 6.74 -3.03 1.27
C ALA A 378 6.86 -4.38 1.99
N PRO A 379 7.69 -4.47 3.04
CA PRO A 379 7.73 -5.63 3.93
C PRO A 379 6.33 -5.99 4.44
N GLY A 380 6.01 -7.27 4.41
CA GLY A 380 4.72 -7.75 4.88
C GLY A 380 4.63 -9.26 4.84
N SER A 381 5.64 -9.99 5.32
CA SER A 381 5.75 -11.46 5.21
C SER A 381 4.45 -12.19 5.58
N ASP A 382 4.08 -13.29 4.93
CA ASP A 382 4.62 -14.66 5.06
C ASP A 382 4.59 -15.40 3.68
N ASP A 383 4.95 -16.67 3.42
CA ASP A 383 5.22 -17.90 4.22
C ASP A 383 6.66 -18.04 4.73
N SER A 384 6.88 -17.73 6.02
CA SER A 384 8.12 -17.89 6.83
C SER A 384 9.20 -16.80 6.74
N GLY A 385 8.85 -15.58 6.33
CA GLY A 385 9.62 -14.38 6.68
C GLY A 385 9.22 -13.79 8.04
N LEU A 386 10.05 -12.90 8.59
CA LEU A 386 9.76 -12.10 9.78
C LEU A 386 8.52 -11.24 9.53
N ARG A 387 7.52 -11.39 10.40
CA ARG A 387 6.25 -10.65 10.32
C ARG A 387 6.36 -9.36 11.12
N PRO A 388 5.84 -8.23 10.62
CA PRO A 388 5.79 -6.99 11.40
C PRO A 388 4.95 -7.17 12.67
N ILE A 389 5.49 -6.77 13.82
CA ILE A 389 4.72 -6.67 15.06
C ILE A 389 3.86 -5.42 15.04
N SER A 390 2.63 -5.51 15.52
CA SER A 390 1.74 -4.37 15.70
C SER A 390 0.78 -4.52 16.87
N THR A 391 -0.02 -3.49 17.12
CA THR A 391 -1.02 -3.44 18.18
C THR A 391 -2.22 -4.30 17.82
N CYS A 392 -2.55 -5.29 18.64
CA CYS A 392 -3.73 -6.13 18.46
C CYS A 392 -4.87 -5.70 19.39
N ASN A 393 -6.03 -6.33 19.28
CA ASN A 393 -7.09 -6.12 20.27
C ASN A 393 -6.61 -6.54 21.67
N GLN A 394 -7.09 -5.85 22.71
CA GLN A 394 -6.77 -6.22 24.08
C GLN A 394 -7.16 -7.68 24.36
N GLY A 395 -6.18 -8.47 24.82
CA GLY A 395 -6.36 -9.89 25.14
C GLY A 395 -6.26 -10.85 23.95
N ALA A 396 -5.86 -10.34 22.77
CA ALA A 396 -5.61 -11.15 21.58
C ALA A 396 -4.12 -11.26 21.23
N GLY A 397 -3.23 -10.73 22.08
CA GLY A 397 -1.79 -10.70 21.80
C GLY A 397 -1.12 -12.06 21.88
N ASP A 398 0.00 -12.17 21.16
CA ASP A 398 0.88 -13.33 21.21
C ASP A 398 1.76 -13.24 22.47
N GLU A 399 1.61 -14.22 23.37
CA GLU A 399 2.34 -14.26 24.64
C GLU A 399 3.87 -14.28 24.46
N SER A 400 4.36 -14.76 23.31
CA SER A 400 5.80 -14.76 23.00
C SER A 400 6.40 -13.35 22.89
N LEU A 401 5.57 -12.34 22.64
CA LEU A 401 5.97 -10.94 22.56
C LEU A 401 6.02 -10.25 23.92
N GLY A 402 5.77 -10.98 25.02
CA GLY A 402 5.83 -10.45 26.38
C GLY A 402 4.74 -9.44 26.72
N SER A 403 3.73 -9.26 25.85
CA SER A 403 2.64 -8.30 26.01
C SER A 403 1.34 -8.81 25.37
N PRO A 404 0.19 -8.74 26.07
CA PRO A 404 -1.11 -9.16 25.53
C PRO A 404 -1.71 -8.14 24.52
N HIS A 405 -0.93 -7.13 24.17
CA HIS A 405 -1.32 -6.00 23.33
C HIS A 405 -0.70 -6.05 21.93
N PHE A 406 0.22 -6.98 21.68
CA PHE A 406 0.91 -7.06 20.39
C PHE A 406 0.75 -8.44 19.76
N ASP A 407 0.67 -8.44 18.44
CA ASP A 407 0.63 -9.64 17.62
C ASP A 407 1.31 -9.31 16.27
N TYR A 408 1.61 -10.36 15.52
CA TYR A 408 2.18 -10.27 14.20
C TYR A 408 1.10 -9.95 13.16
N HIS A 409 1.35 -8.94 12.33
CA HIS A 409 0.59 -8.70 11.11
C HIS A 409 1.33 -9.30 9.91
N GLY A 410 0.64 -9.56 8.81
CA GLY A 410 1.28 -10.20 7.67
C GLY A 410 0.63 -9.94 6.33
N ASN A 411 1.25 -10.50 5.31
CA ASN A 411 0.88 -10.38 3.91
C ASN A 411 0.79 -8.93 3.40
N THR A 412 0.12 -8.75 2.25
CA THR A 412 -0.19 -7.44 1.69
C THR A 412 -1.02 -6.55 2.63
N SER A 413 -1.67 -7.14 3.64
CA SER A 413 -2.40 -6.43 4.69
C SER A 413 -1.50 -5.70 5.69
N ALA A 414 -0.25 -6.15 5.89
CA ALA A 414 0.76 -5.42 6.65
C ALA A 414 1.51 -4.39 5.79
N ALA A 415 1.81 -4.73 4.54
CA ALA A 415 2.49 -3.82 3.60
C ALA A 415 1.65 -2.56 3.29
N CYS A 416 0.34 -2.73 3.07
CA CYS A 416 -0.59 -1.64 2.76
C CYS A 416 -0.58 -0.48 3.78
N PRO A 417 -0.79 -0.71 5.10
CA PRO A 417 -0.79 0.35 6.10
C PRO A 417 0.60 0.98 6.26
N MET A 418 1.69 0.22 6.11
CA MET A 418 3.04 0.82 6.14
C MET A 418 3.22 1.86 5.02
N VAL A 419 2.81 1.53 3.80
CA VAL A 419 2.85 2.48 2.67
C VAL A 419 1.91 3.67 2.89
N ALA A 420 0.75 3.46 3.51
CA ALA A 420 -0.14 4.56 3.91
C ALA A 420 0.52 5.49 4.94
N GLY A 421 1.30 4.94 5.87
CA GLY A 421 2.12 5.72 6.80
C GLY A 421 3.20 6.52 6.07
N VAL A 422 3.93 5.94 5.11
CA VAL A 422 4.92 6.70 4.32
C VAL A 422 4.25 7.82 3.52
N ALA A 423 3.10 7.56 2.91
CA ALA A 423 2.32 8.61 2.24
C ALA A 423 1.93 9.74 3.21
N ALA A 424 1.59 9.42 4.47
CA ALA A 424 1.32 10.43 5.49
C ALA A 424 2.56 11.26 5.85
N LEU A 425 3.75 10.65 5.96
CA LEU A 425 5.01 11.36 6.17
C LEU A 425 5.35 12.29 5.00
N VAL A 426 5.16 11.83 3.76
CA VAL A 426 5.34 12.65 2.54
C VAL A 426 4.41 13.87 2.56
N ILE A 427 3.15 13.69 2.94
CA ILE A 427 2.19 14.80 3.07
C ILE A 427 2.55 15.73 4.24
N ALA A 428 3.03 15.20 5.37
CA ALA A 428 3.48 16.01 6.51
C ALA A 428 4.69 16.87 6.12
N ALA A 429 5.60 16.31 5.30
CA ALA A 429 6.75 16.98 4.75
C ALA A 429 6.40 18.06 3.73
N ASN A 430 5.35 17.86 2.92
CA ASN A 430 4.85 18.86 1.97
C ASN A 430 3.33 18.73 1.77
N PRO A 431 2.52 19.51 2.51
CA PRO A 431 1.06 19.38 2.52
C PRO A 431 0.39 19.84 1.22
N ALA A 432 1.11 20.63 0.41
CA ALA A 432 0.63 21.17 -0.86
C ALA A 432 0.62 20.13 -1.99
N LEU A 433 1.27 18.97 -1.78
CA LEU A 433 1.28 17.89 -2.75
C LEU A 433 -0.14 17.36 -3.00
N SER A 434 -0.47 17.23 -4.28
CA SER A 434 -1.62 16.46 -4.75
C SER A 434 -1.42 14.97 -4.51
N ALA A 435 -2.53 14.21 -4.52
CA ALA A 435 -2.46 12.76 -4.37
C ALA A 435 -1.62 12.08 -5.46
N MET A 436 -1.61 12.62 -6.69
CA MET A 436 -0.81 12.08 -7.80
C MET A 436 0.67 12.39 -7.66
N GLU A 437 1.02 13.55 -7.09
CA GLU A 437 2.41 13.85 -6.76
C GLU A 437 2.92 12.94 -5.63
N VAL A 438 2.13 12.68 -4.60
CA VAL A 438 2.49 11.69 -3.55
C VAL A 438 2.73 10.32 -4.18
N LYS A 439 1.80 9.82 -5.00
CA LYS A 439 1.96 8.54 -5.71
C LYS A 439 3.24 8.55 -6.57
N THR A 440 3.50 9.62 -7.30
CA THR A 440 4.68 9.75 -8.18
C THR A 440 5.98 9.77 -7.37
N ILE A 441 6.02 10.50 -6.26
CA ILE A 441 7.20 10.54 -5.38
C ILE A 441 7.53 9.13 -4.89
N LEU A 442 6.54 8.37 -4.41
CA LEU A 442 6.77 6.99 -3.97
C LEU A 442 7.31 6.10 -5.09
N CYS A 443 6.88 6.31 -6.34
CA CYS A 443 7.45 5.60 -7.49
C CYS A 443 8.88 6.04 -7.83
N GLU A 444 9.17 7.35 -7.77
CA GLU A 444 10.49 7.91 -8.11
C GLU A 444 11.58 7.49 -7.13
N THR A 445 11.21 7.30 -5.87
CA THR A 445 12.16 7.09 -4.78
C THR A 445 12.20 5.65 -4.28
N ALA A 446 11.45 4.74 -4.90
CA ALA A 446 11.44 3.34 -4.50
C ALA A 446 12.80 2.65 -4.75
N ASP A 447 13.19 1.76 -3.83
CA ASP A 447 14.39 0.96 -3.95
C ASP A 447 14.14 -0.24 -4.87
N VAL A 448 14.99 -0.43 -5.88
CA VAL A 448 15.02 -1.65 -6.69
C VAL A 448 15.59 -2.77 -5.83
N ILE A 449 14.73 -3.72 -5.46
CA ILE A 449 15.09 -4.93 -4.70
C ILE A 449 15.10 -6.16 -5.62
N ASP A 450 15.77 -7.24 -5.22
CA ASP A 450 15.89 -8.47 -6.02
C ASP A 450 16.25 -8.16 -7.51
N PRO A 451 17.35 -7.42 -7.76
CA PRO A 451 17.66 -6.90 -9.10
C PRO A 451 17.94 -8.03 -10.10
N ASP A 452 18.40 -9.18 -9.62
CA ASP A 452 18.74 -10.36 -10.40
C ASP A 452 17.55 -11.32 -10.58
N CYS A 453 16.32 -10.86 -10.35
CA CYS A 453 15.12 -11.67 -10.52
C CYS A 453 14.93 -12.09 -11.99
N GLU A 454 15.35 -13.30 -12.35
CA GLU A 454 15.19 -13.85 -13.71
C GLU A 454 13.81 -14.48 -13.96
N HIS A 455 12.90 -14.44 -12.98
CA HIS A 455 11.55 -14.95 -13.20
C HIS A 455 10.85 -14.04 -14.20
N ASN A 456 10.36 -14.59 -15.32
CA ASN A 456 9.65 -13.87 -16.39
C ASN A 456 8.40 -13.05 -15.98
N LYS A 457 8.02 -13.08 -14.70
CA LYS A 457 6.93 -12.33 -14.10
C LYS A 457 7.40 -11.32 -13.06
N GLY A 458 8.63 -11.47 -12.55
CA GLY A 458 9.27 -10.60 -11.58
C GLY A 458 10.44 -9.79 -12.14
N GLU A 459 10.91 -10.11 -13.35
CA GLU A 459 12.01 -9.41 -14.00
C GLU A 459 11.78 -7.89 -14.09
N TRP A 460 12.87 -7.15 -13.95
CA TRP A 460 12.87 -5.70 -14.06
C TRP A 460 12.86 -5.28 -15.53
N THR A 461 11.91 -4.43 -15.87
CA THR A 461 11.72 -3.86 -17.21
C THR A 461 11.59 -2.34 -17.13
N VAL A 462 11.35 -1.68 -18.26
CA VAL A 462 11.05 -0.24 -18.27
C VAL A 462 9.56 -0.02 -18.02
N ALA A 463 9.24 0.85 -17.06
CA ALA A 463 7.87 1.14 -16.62
C ALA A 463 6.90 1.39 -17.78
N ARG A 464 7.30 2.14 -18.82
CA ARG A 464 6.49 2.41 -20.01
C ARG A 464 5.80 1.17 -20.59
N ALA A 465 6.45 0.01 -20.56
CA ALA A 465 5.85 -1.24 -21.04
C ALA A 465 4.61 -1.65 -20.22
N ALA A 466 4.70 -1.57 -18.89
CA ALA A 466 3.58 -1.81 -17.99
C ALA A 466 2.53 -0.69 -18.07
N LEU A 467 2.94 0.57 -18.12
CA LEU A 467 2.06 1.74 -18.16
C LEU A 467 1.22 1.81 -19.44
N SER A 468 1.73 1.27 -20.55
CA SER A 468 0.99 1.18 -21.83
C SER A 468 -0.25 0.30 -21.77
N GLN A 469 -0.39 -0.53 -20.72
CA GLN A 469 -1.57 -1.35 -20.47
C GLN A 469 -2.66 -0.60 -19.66
N GLY A 470 -2.41 0.65 -19.26
CA GLY A 470 -3.40 1.59 -18.70
C GLY A 470 -3.61 1.54 -17.18
N GLN A 471 -3.08 0.55 -16.46
CA GLN A 471 -3.35 0.34 -15.04
C GLN A 471 -2.69 1.37 -14.10
N LEU A 472 -1.69 2.08 -14.61
CA LEU A 472 -0.92 3.09 -13.87
C LEU A 472 -0.88 4.42 -14.64
N GLY A 473 -1.79 4.65 -15.59
CA GLY A 473 -1.77 5.81 -16.49
C GLY A 473 -1.86 7.18 -15.83
N SER A 474 -2.19 7.25 -14.54
CA SER A 474 -2.20 8.49 -13.74
C SER A 474 -0.83 8.90 -13.20
N VAL A 475 0.17 8.00 -13.19
CA VAL A 475 1.52 8.35 -12.75
C VAL A 475 2.17 9.27 -13.77
N ASP A 476 2.97 10.21 -13.28
CA ASP A 476 3.62 11.20 -14.13
C ASP A 476 4.49 10.53 -15.21
N ARG A 477 4.53 11.13 -16.41
CA ARG A 477 5.35 10.63 -17.52
C ARG A 477 6.85 10.57 -17.19
N ARG A 478 7.30 11.33 -16.20
CA ARG A 478 8.68 11.32 -15.70
C ARG A 478 9.13 9.94 -15.22
N VAL A 479 8.24 9.13 -14.64
CA VAL A 479 8.61 7.77 -14.18
C VAL A 479 8.53 6.70 -15.27
N TRP A 480 8.16 7.05 -16.51
CA TRP A 480 7.99 6.05 -17.58
C TRP A 480 9.31 5.38 -17.99
N GLY A 481 10.45 6.03 -17.75
CA GLY A 481 11.77 5.47 -18.00
C GLY A 481 12.36 4.66 -16.84
N ALA A 482 11.69 4.63 -15.68
CA ALA A 482 12.20 3.97 -14.49
C ALA A 482 12.10 2.44 -14.59
N ALA A 483 12.87 1.75 -13.75
CA ALA A 483 12.77 0.31 -13.57
C ALA A 483 11.38 -0.05 -12.99
N TYR A 484 10.82 -1.15 -13.49
CA TYR A 484 9.52 -1.66 -13.06
C TYR A 484 9.48 -3.17 -13.11
N SER A 485 9.00 -3.79 -12.03
CA SER A 485 8.72 -5.21 -11.92
C SER A 485 7.23 -5.43 -11.71
N ARG A 486 6.67 -6.51 -12.29
CA ARG A 486 5.27 -6.86 -12.02
C ARG A 486 5.08 -7.44 -10.62
N TRP A 487 6.16 -7.80 -9.92
CA TRP A 487 6.15 -8.25 -8.53
C TRP A 487 6.28 -7.10 -7.54
N TYR A 488 7.19 -6.16 -7.83
CA TYR A 488 7.59 -5.11 -6.90
C TYR A 488 7.05 -3.71 -7.27
N GLY A 489 6.38 -3.58 -8.41
CA GLY A 489 6.02 -2.27 -8.96
C GLY A 489 7.28 -1.48 -9.32
N PHE A 490 7.34 -0.22 -8.89
CA PHE A 490 8.57 0.59 -8.98
C PHE A 490 9.64 0.17 -7.95
N GLY A 491 9.30 -0.66 -6.97
CA GLY A 491 10.22 -1.16 -5.94
C GLY A 491 9.68 -0.99 -4.52
N ARG A 492 10.56 -1.28 -3.55
CA ARG A 492 10.25 -1.13 -2.13
C ARG A 492 10.17 0.35 -1.78
N VAL A 493 9.14 0.74 -1.04
CA VAL A 493 9.03 2.11 -0.55
C VAL A 493 10.21 2.48 0.34
N ASN A 494 10.90 3.57 -0.01
CA ASN A 494 11.97 4.18 0.78
C ASN A 494 11.43 5.50 1.39
N ALA A 495 11.13 5.47 2.69
CA ALA A 495 10.48 6.59 3.37
C ALA A 495 11.39 7.82 3.45
N GLU A 496 12.68 7.61 3.69
CA GLU A 496 13.69 8.69 3.75
C GLU A 496 13.73 9.44 2.43
N ALA A 497 13.99 8.74 1.32
CA ALA A 497 14.10 9.35 0.01
C ALA A 497 12.80 10.03 -0.43
N ALA A 498 11.64 9.44 -0.11
CA ALA A 498 10.34 10.02 -0.39
C ALA A 498 10.12 11.36 0.36
N VAL A 499 10.45 11.40 1.65
CA VAL A 499 10.36 12.63 2.47
C VAL A 499 11.35 13.69 1.99
N GLN A 500 12.60 13.32 1.70
CA GLN A 500 13.59 14.25 1.14
C GLN A 500 13.09 14.87 -0.16
N LYS A 501 12.51 14.05 -1.05
CA LYS A 501 11.94 14.54 -2.31
C LYS A 501 10.77 15.51 -2.04
N ALA A 502 9.87 15.17 -1.12
CA ALA A 502 8.75 16.03 -0.75
C ALA A 502 9.21 17.40 -0.24
N LEU A 503 10.21 17.42 0.65
CA LEU A 503 10.80 18.66 1.19
C LEU A 503 11.47 19.49 0.10
N SER A 504 12.18 18.86 -0.85
CA SER A 504 12.82 19.56 -1.97
C SER A 504 11.84 20.26 -2.92
N LEU A 505 10.59 19.79 -2.95
CA LEU A 505 9.50 20.37 -3.75
C LEU A 505 8.68 21.41 -2.98
N ARG A 506 9.02 21.68 -1.71
CA ARG A 506 8.33 22.67 -0.91
C ARG A 506 8.83 24.05 -1.33
N THR A 507 7.90 24.87 -1.81
CA THR A 507 8.17 26.24 -2.30
C THR A 507 7.93 27.28 -1.23
#